data_AF-A0A0M6YKI0-F1
#
_entry.id   AF-A0A0M6YKI0-F1
#
_cell.length_a   1.000
_cell.length_b   1.000
_cell.length_c   1.000
_cell.angle_alpha   90.00
_cell.angle_beta   90.00
_cell.angle_gamma   90.00
#
_symmetry.space_group_name_H-M   'P 1'
#
loop_
_entity.id
_entity.type
_entity.pdbx_description
1 polymer ?
#
loop_
_entity_poly.entity_id
_entity_poly.type
_entity_poly.pdbx_seq_one_letter_code
_entity_poly.pdbx_strand_id
1 'polypeptide(L)'
;MMDIFRLQMRTARMLVEAQSVIGLRMMGMAGMTSADPDETLRMVTEKQTAFAAAAMAGAGALLAGKTPTQAYGLALTPIGRTTRANSKRLGKWT
;
A
#
# COMPACT_ATOMS: atom_id res chain seq x y z
N MET A 1 -15.51 27.67 -2.30
CA MET A 1 -16.51 26.59 -2.54
C MET A 1 -16.03 25.55 -3.56
N MET A 2 -15.46 25.94 -4.72
CA MET A 2 -14.96 24.98 -5.72
C MET A 2 -13.93 23.96 -5.22
N ASP A 3 -13.06 24.31 -4.27
CA ASP A 3 -11.99 23.40 -3.82
C ASP A 3 -12.49 22.24 -2.96
N ILE A 4 -13.52 22.48 -2.13
CA ILE A 4 -14.19 21.43 -1.36
C ILE A 4 -14.88 20.45 -2.30
N PHE A 5 -15.56 20.94 -3.33
CA PHE A 5 -16.20 20.08 -4.34
C PHE A 5 -15.18 19.23 -5.10
N ARG A 6 -14.05 19.81 -5.52
CA ARG A 6 -12.95 19.06 -6.16
C ARG A 6 -12.37 17.99 -5.24
N LEU A 7 -12.17 18.30 -3.96
CA LEU A 7 -11.70 17.34 -2.97
C LEU A 7 -12.71 16.20 -2.80
N GLN A 8 -14.00 16.52 -2.64
CA GLN A 8 -15.06 15.51 -2.53
C GLN A 8 -15.10 14.59 -3.75
N MET A 9 -14.99 15.12 -4.96
CA MET A 9 -14.95 14.31 -6.18
C MET A 9 -13.72 13.39 -6.23
N ARG A 10 -12.54 13.88 -5.81
CA ARG A 10 -11.34 13.05 -5.71
C ARG A 10 -11.51 11.94 -4.68
N THR A 11 -12.09 12.26 -3.51
CA THR A 11 -12.38 11.28 -2.47
C THR A 11 -13.37 10.23 -2.96
N ALA A 12 -14.46 10.64 -3.61
CA ALA A 12 -15.45 9.73 -4.16
C ALA A 12 -14.83 8.76 -5.18
N ARG A 13 -13.99 9.27 -6.09
CA ARG A 13 -13.24 8.44 -7.03
C ARG A 13 -12.33 7.43 -6.31
N MET A 14 -11.59 7.89 -5.31
CA MET A 14 -10.68 7.04 -4.53
C MET A 14 -11.45 5.94 -3.77
N LEU A 15 -12.66 6.26 -3.26
CA LEU A 15 -13.54 5.28 -2.62
C LEU A 15 -14.00 4.20 -3.60
N VAL A 16 -14.41 4.57 -4.82
CA VAL A 16 -14.80 3.60 -5.87
C VAL A 16 -13.61 2.72 -6.28
N GLU A 17 -12.43 3.32 -6.45
CA GLU A 17 -11.18 2.59 -6.74
C GLU A 17 -10.86 1.60 -5.60
N ALA A 18 -11.01 2.03 -4.33
CA ALA A 18 -10.80 1.18 -3.17
C ALA A 18 -11.80 -0.01 -3.11
N GLN A 19 -13.09 0.23 -3.40
CA GLN A 19 -14.08 -0.86 -3.44
C GLN A 19 -13.76 -1.90 -4.52
N SER A 20 -13.24 -1.46 -5.67
CA SER A 20 -12.81 -2.36 -6.74
C SER A 20 -11.65 -3.27 -6.28
N VAL A 21 -10.66 -2.72 -5.57
CA VAL A 21 -9.55 -3.50 -5.01
C VAL A 21 -10.04 -4.50 -3.96
N ILE A 22 -10.99 -4.11 -3.10
CA ILE A 22 -11.60 -5.00 -2.12
C ILE A 22 -12.33 -6.15 -2.83
N GLY A 23 -13.14 -5.84 -3.84
CA GLY A 23 -13.85 -6.84 -4.65
C GLY A 23 -12.92 -7.87 -5.29
N LEU A 24 -11.83 -7.42 -5.93
CA LEU A 24 -10.82 -8.30 -6.52
C LEU A 24 -10.20 -9.25 -5.48
N ARG A 25 -9.95 -8.75 -4.26
CA ARG A 25 -9.44 -9.59 -3.16
C ARG A 25 -10.44 -10.61 -2.66
N MET A 26 -11.71 -10.22 -2.54
CA MET A 26 -12.77 -11.14 -2.15
C MET A 26 -12.94 -12.25 -3.20
N MET A 27 -12.91 -11.91 -4.49
CA MET A 27 -12.97 -12.91 -5.58
C MET A 27 -11.76 -13.85 -5.55
N GLY A 28 -10.55 -13.34 -5.29
CA GLY A 28 -9.36 -14.17 -5.11
C GLY A 28 -9.47 -15.15 -3.94
N MET A 29 -9.92 -14.69 -2.77
CA MET A 29 -10.13 -15.56 -1.60
C MET A 29 -11.26 -16.59 -1.80
N ALA A 30 -12.27 -16.25 -2.62
CA ALA A 30 -13.36 -17.16 -2.98
C ALA A 30 -12.98 -18.15 -4.10
N GLY A 31 -11.75 -18.08 -4.63
CA GLY A 31 -11.29 -18.93 -5.73
C GLY A 31 -11.88 -18.58 -7.10
N MET A 32 -12.51 -17.42 -7.25
CA MET A 32 -13.15 -16.97 -8.49
C MET A 32 -12.15 -16.39 -9.50
N THR A 33 -10.94 -16.05 -9.06
CA THR A 33 -9.82 -15.60 -9.90
C THR A 33 -8.59 -16.46 -9.63
N SER A 34 -7.63 -16.52 -10.55
CA SER A 34 -6.35 -17.24 -10.39
C SER A 34 -5.38 -16.56 -9.41
N ALA A 35 -5.87 -16.22 -8.22
CA ALA A 35 -5.04 -15.73 -7.13
C ALA A 35 -4.20 -16.90 -6.58
N ASP A 36 -2.94 -16.63 -6.28
CA ASP A 36 -2.06 -17.60 -5.62
C ASP A 36 -2.62 -17.89 -4.20
N PRO A 37 -2.79 -19.17 -3.80
CA PRO A 37 -3.32 -19.54 -2.48
C PRO A 37 -2.57 -18.90 -1.31
N ASP A 38 -1.27 -18.66 -1.48
CA ASP A 38 -0.41 -18.09 -0.44
C ASP A 38 -0.38 -16.56 -0.46
N GLU A 39 -1.03 -15.90 -1.42
CA GLU A 39 -0.94 -14.46 -1.60
C GLU A 39 -1.55 -13.67 -0.44
N THR A 40 -2.58 -14.19 0.22
CA THR A 40 -3.15 -13.56 1.43
C THR A 40 -2.13 -13.59 2.58
N LEU A 41 -1.47 -14.73 2.80
CA LEU A 41 -0.41 -14.87 3.80
C LEU A 41 0.80 -13.99 3.47
N ARG A 42 1.21 -13.99 2.20
CA ARG A 42 2.29 -13.16 1.68
C ARG A 42 2.01 -11.68 1.89
N MET A 43 0.79 -11.21 1.67
CA MET A 43 0.45 -9.81 1.90
C MET A 43 0.54 -9.40 3.38
N VAL A 44 0.16 -10.27 4.31
CA VAL A 44 0.25 -9.97 5.75
C VAL A 44 1.71 -9.89 6.19
N THR A 45 2.52 -10.85 5.76
CA THR A 45 3.96 -10.89 6.07
C THR A 45 4.72 -9.73 5.42
N GLU A 46 4.40 -9.38 4.17
CA GLU A 46 4.95 -8.21 3.45
C GLU A 46 4.66 -6.89 4.18
N LYS A 47 3.48 -6.73 4.81
CA LYS A 47 3.15 -5.54 5.60
C LYS A 47 4.05 -5.44 6.82
N GLN A 48 4.13 -6.49 7.64
CA GLN A 48 4.93 -6.49 8.87
C GLN A 48 6.41 -6.22 8.58
N THR A 49 6.96 -6.90 7.57
CA THR A 49 8.35 -6.70 7.13
C THR A 49 8.60 -5.30 6.58
N ALA A 50 7.67 -4.74 5.79
CA ALA A 50 7.79 -3.37 5.28
C ALA A 50 7.73 -2.32 6.40
N PHE A 51 6.88 -2.52 7.41
CA PHE A 51 6.81 -1.62 8.57
C PHE A 51 8.07 -1.69 9.44
N ALA A 52 8.61 -2.88 9.68
CA ALA A 52 9.87 -3.03 10.40
C ALA A 52 11.04 -2.37 9.63
N ALA A 53 11.12 -2.58 8.32
CA ALA A 53 12.12 -1.94 7.46
C ALA A 53 11.96 -0.41 7.43
N ALA A 54 10.72 0.09 7.40
CA ALA A 54 10.41 1.51 7.48
C ALA A 54 10.87 2.13 8.81
N ALA A 55 10.58 1.46 9.93
CA ALA A 55 11.01 1.89 11.26
C ALA A 55 12.53 1.96 11.36
N MET A 56 13.25 0.92 10.90
CA MET A 56 14.71 0.90 10.88
C MET A 56 15.29 2.00 9.97
N ALA A 57 14.73 2.20 8.77
CA ALA A 57 15.18 3.23 7.85
C ALA A 57 14.98 4.65 8.41
N GLY A 58 13.83 4.90 9.05
CA GLY A 58 13.54 6.17 9.70
C GLY A 58 14.44 6.43 10.92
N ALA A 59 14.60 5.45 11.80
CA ALA A 59 15.47 5.55 12.96
C ALA A 59 16.94 5.75 12.55
N GLY A 60 17.43 4.94 11.60
CA GLY A 60 18.79 5.08 11.06
C GLY A 60 19.02 6.45 10.40
N ALA A 61 18.02 6.99 9.71
CA ALA A 61 18.09 8.33 9.14
C ALA A 61 18.22 9.43 10.21
N LEU A 62 17.44 9.35 11.29
CA LEU A 62 17.53 10.29 12.40
C LEU A 62 18.89 10.20 13.10
N LEU A 63 19.37 8.99 13.37
CA LEU A 63 20.70 8.76 13.97
C LEU A 63 21.84 9.29 13.09
N ALA A 64 21.66 9.28 11.76
CA ALA A 64 22.59 9.88 10.80
C ALA A 64 22.46 11.41 10.68
N GLY A 65 21.71 12.08 11.57
CA GLY A 65 21.56 13.54 11.60
C GLY A 65 20.63 14.12 10.54
N LYS A 66 19.82 13.28 9.87
CA LYS A 66 18.84 13.78 8.89
C LYS A 66 17.67 14.47 9.58
N THR A 67 17.03 15.40 8.87
CA THR A 67 15.85 16.09 9.40
C THR A 67 14.66 15.12 9.53
N PRO A 68 13.67 15.39 10.40
CA PRO A 68 12.49 14.55 10.54
C PRO A 68 11.76 14.29 9.21
N THR A 69 11.66 15.29 8.32
CA THR A 69 11.05 15.14 7.00
C THR A 69 11.84 14.17 6.10
N GLN A 70 13.17 14.26 6.12
CA GLN A 70 14.04 13.35 5.36
C GLN A 70 13.97 11.92 5.90
N ALA A 71 13.96 11.76 7.22
CA ALA A 71 13.81 10.46 7.86
C ALA A 71 12.45 9.83 7.54
N TYR A 72 11.37 10.62 7.57
CA TYR A 72 10.05 10.16 7.17
C TYR A 72 10.00 9.73 5.70
N GLY A 73 10.60 10.51 4.78
CA GLY A 73 10.71 10.13 3.37
C GLY A 73 11.46 8.81 3.16
N LEU A 74 12.53 8.56 3.92
CA LEU A 74 13.27 7.29 3.89
C LEU A 74 12.46 6.13 4.47
N ALA A 75 11.74 6.36 5.57
CA ALA A 75 10.82 5.39 6.17
C ALA A 75 9.69 4.98 5.22
N LEU A 76 9.23 5.87 4.34
CA LEU A 76 8.19 5.55 3.35
C LEU A 76 8.69 4.69 2.19
N THR A 77 10.00 4.63 1.94
CA THR A 77 10.54 3.92 0.77
C THR A 77 10.22 2.42 0.77
N PRO A 78 10.40 1.67 1.87
CA PRO A 78 10.01 0.26 1.94
C PRO A 78 8.50 0.06 1.73
N ILE A 79 7.66 0.89 2.35
CA ILE A 79 6.19 0.82 2.24
C ILE A 79 5.75 1.04 0.79
N GLY A 80 6.34 2.03 0.10
CA GLY A 80 6.04 2.33 -1.30
C GLY A 80 6.43 1.19 -2.25
N ARG A 81 7.61 0.57 -2.03
CA ARG A 81 8.06 -0.59 -2.83
C ARG A 81 7.10 -1.77 -2.70
N THR A 82 6.72 -2.12 -1.47
CA THR A 82 5.81 -3.24 -1.19
C THR A 82 4.40 -2.97 -1.74
N THR A 83 3.87 -1.77 -1.56
CA THR A 83 2.56 -1.37 -2.11
C THR A 83 2.53 -1.46 -3.63
N ARG A 84 3.60 -1.01 -4.31
CA ARG A 84 3.70 -1.11 -5.77
C ARG A 84 3.80 -2.56 -6.25
N ALA A 85 4.55 -3.40 -5.55
CA ALA A 85 4.61 -4.83 -5.86
C ALA A 85 3.24 -5.49 -5.70
N ASN A 86 2.52 -5.16 -4.63
CA ASN A 86 1.17 -5.67 -4.38
C ASN A 86 0.16 -5.24 -5.46
N SER A 87 0.12 -3.95 -5.79
CA SER A 87 -0.76 -3.42 -6.84
C SER A 87 -0.50 -4.09 -8.20
N LYS A 88 0.77 -4.34 -8.56
CA LYS A 88 1.13 -5.06 -9.78
C LYS A 88 0.64 -6.50 -9.80
N ARG A 89 0.58 -7.19 -8.65
CA ARG A 89 0.08 -8.57 -8.57
C ARG A 89 -1.45 -8.60 -8.59
N LEU A 90 -2.11 -7.68 -7.89
CA LEU A 90 -3.57 -7.53 -7.92
C LEU A 90 -4.08 -7.31 -9.35
N GLY A 91 -3.39 -6.48 -10.15
CA GLY A 91 -3.71 -6.28 -11.56
C GLY A 91 -3.46 -7.48 -12.49
N LYS A 92 -2.94 -8.60 -11.96
CA LYS A 92 -2.83 -9.88 -12.69
C LYS A 92 -3.96 -10.85 -12.35
N TRP A 93 -4.82 -10.52 -11.40
CA TRP A 93 -5.98 -11.36 -11.05
C TRP A 93 -7.20 -11.07 -11.93
N THR A 94 -7.16 -9.96 -12.69
CA THR A 94 -8.09 -9.61 -13.78
C THR A 94 -7.71 -10.32 -15.06
#